data_AF-A0A095W0Z2-F1
#
_entry.id   AF-A0A095W0Z2-F1
#
_cell.length_a   1.000
_cell.length_b   1.000
_cell.length_c   1.000
_cell.angle_alpha   90.00
_cell.angle_beta   90.00
_cell.angle_gamma   90.00
#
_symmetry.space_group_name_H-M   'P 1'
#
loop_
_entity.id
_entity.type
_entity.pdbx_description
1 polymer ?
#
loop_
_entity_poly.entity_id
_entity_poly.type
_entity_poly.pdbx_seq_one_letter_code
_entity_poly.pdbx_strand_id
1 'polypeptide(L)'
;MTAFRHPASAFLRAIGAAALLAALASCAGAPPVPARDAGFALPRQLHVVQAAPGQPALDTLLVVQREGAALRWSLFDPMGVPQARQMLERGKWRNDGFLRPNGQARNLFAALIFAWTPETELDAAYGAGNWQTRRAGGGAAERELLEHGRPRWTVRWPQAAQADTFTVVDSDGITWRISPLKEQP
;
A
#
# COMPACT_ATOMS: atom_id res chain seq x y z
N MET A 1 7.06 -29.13 58.19
CA MET A 1 7.31 -27.79 57.62
C MET A 1 7.43 -27.93 56.11
N THR A 2 6.33 -27.81 55.37
CA THR A 2 6.29 -27.88 53.90
C THR A 2 6.05 -26.47 53.36
N ALA A 3 7.07 -25.90 52.71
CA ALA A 3 7.03 -24.56 52.14
C ALA A 3 6.25 -24.56 50.81
N PHE A 4 5.15 -23.81 50.78
CA PHE A 4 4.30 -23.62 49.61
C PHE A 4 4.98 -22.66 48.62
N ARG A 5 5.69 -23.20 47.62
CA ARG A 5 6.28 -22.40 46.54
C ARG A 5 5.18 -21.81 45.67
N HIS A 6 5.13 -20.48 45.59
CA HIS A 6 4.11 -19.72 44.89
C HIS A 6 4.20 -19.93 43.36
N PRO A 7 3.12 -20.39 42.68
CA PRO A 7 3.09 -20.53 41.21
C PRO A 7 2.96 -19.20 40.45
N ALA A 8 2.74 -18.09 41.16
CA ALA A 8 2.45 -16.78 40.57
C ALA A 8 3.57 -16.22 39.67
N SER A 9 4.83 -16.54 39.96
CA SER A 9 5.99 -16.00 39.21
C SER A 9 6.15 -16.58 37.81
N ALA A 10 5.67 -17.81 37.56
CA ALA A 10 5.69 -18.44 36.24
C ALA A 10 4.62 -17.85 35.31
N PHE A 11 3.43 -17.57 35.86
CA PHE A 11 2.33 -16.95 35.11
C PHE A 11 2.63 -15.52 34.66
N LEU A 12 3.25 -14.70 35.53
CA LEU A 12 3.67 -13.33 35.18
C LEU A 12 4.74 -13.30 34.08
N ARG A 13 5.67 -14.26 34.07
CA ARG A 13 6.69 -14.40 33.02
C ARG A 13 6.10 -14.84 31.68
N ALA A 14 5.13 -15.75 31.68
CA ALA A 14 4.43 -16.19 30.48
C ALA A 14 3.59 -15.06 29.86
N ILE A 15 2.92 -14.25 30.68
CA ILE A 15 2.16 -13.08 30.21
C ILE A 15 3.09 -12.02 29.63
N GLY A 16 4.24 -11.76 30.27
CA GLY A 16 5.25 -10.82 29.75
C GLY A 16 5.86 -11.26 28.41
N ALA A 17 6.14 -12.56 28.24
CA ALA A 17 6.64 -13.11 26.98
C ALA A 17 5.59 -13.08 25.86
N ALA A 18 4.32 -13.37 26.17
CA ALA A 18 3.22 -13.31 25.21
C ALA A 18 2.92 -11.86 24.76
N ALA A 19 2.98 -10.90 25.68
CA ALA A 19 2.83 -9.47 25.37
C ALA A 19 3.99 -8.95 24.51
N LEU A 20 5.23 -9.41 24.76
CA LEU A 20 6.38 -9.06 23.94
C LEU A 20 6.27 -9.66 22.53
N LEU A 21 5.89 -10.93 22.39
CA LEU A 21 5.66 -11.57 21.08
C LEU A 21 4.50 -10.92 20.30
N ALA A 22 3.43 -10.51 20.98
CA ALA A 22 2.34 -9.74 20.38
C ALA A 22 2.78 -8.32 19.96
N ALA A 23 3.68 -7.68 20.72
CA ALA A 23 4.25 -6.39 20.36
C ALA A 23 5.21 -6.46 19.16
N LEU A 24 5.92 -7.59 18.96
CA LEU A 24 6.73 -7.82 17.75
C LEU A 24 5.87 -8.16 16.51
N ALA A 25 4.65 -8.66 16.68
CA ALA A 25 3.73 -8.91 15.58
C ALA A 25 3.05 -7.64 15.03
N SER A 26 3.13 -6.51 15.76
CA SER A 26 2.59 -5.22 15.29
C SER A 26 3.55 -4.44 14.38
N CYS A 27 4.68 -5.03 13.97
CA CYS A 27 5.43 -4.52 12.83
C CYS A 27 4.55 -4.64 11.59
N ALA A 28 3.84 -3.56 11.28
CA ALA A 28 3.05 -3.29 10.08
C ALA A 28 3.27 -4.36 9.00
N GLY A 29 2.35 -5.33 8.95
CA GLY A 29 2.38 -6.39 7.94
C GLY A 29 2.59 -5.78 6.57
N ALA A 30 3.42 -6.41 5.74
CA ALA A 30 3.63 -5.95 4.37
C ALA A 30 2.26 -5.73 3.71
N PRO A 31 2.04 -4.60 3.00
CA PRO A 31 0.75 -4.33 2.41
C PRO A 31 0.40 -5.45 1.42
N PRO A 32 -0.89 -5.80 1.30
CA PRO A 32 -1.32 -6.88 0.44
C PRO A 32 -0.88 -6.60 -0.99
N VAL A 33 -0.21 -7.60 -1.57
CA VAL A 33 0.21 -7.63 -2.97
C VAL A 33 -0.57 -8.72 -3.67
N PRO A 34 -0.81 -8.61 -4.99
CA PRO A 34 -1.59 -9.59 -5.69
C PRO A 34 -0.89 -10.96 -5.65
N ALA A 35 -1.66 -12.04 -5.46
CA ALA A 35 -1.13 -13.41 -5.38
C ALA A 35 -0.49 -13.89 -6.70
N ARG A 36 -0.85 -13.22 -7.82
CA ARG A 36 -0.28 -13.40 -9.15
C ARG A 36 0.06 -12.04 -9.75
N ASP A 37 0.98 -12.00 -10.70
CA ASP A 37 1.28 -10.76 -11.41
C ASP A 37 0.02 -10.24 -12.11
N ALA A 38 -0.35 -8.99 -11.84
CA ALA A 38 -1.48 -8.31 -12.46
C ALA A 38 -1.05 -7.65 -13.79
N GLY A 39 -1.90 -7.76 -14.81
CA GLY A 39 -1.64 -7.21 -16.13
C GLY A 39 -1.91 -5.71 -16.22
N PHE A 40 -0.95 -4.86 -15.87
CA PHE A 40 -1.04 -3.41 -16.09
C PHE A 40 0.14 -2.86 -16.90
N ALA A 41 -0.14 -1.79 -17.66
CA ALA A 41 0.84 -1.14 -18.53
C ALA A 41 1.99 -0.48 -17.74
N LEU A 42 3.21 -0.60 -18.27
CA LEU A 42 4.46 -0.05 -17.77
C LEU A 42 5.33 0.43 -18.96
N PRO A 43 6.24 1.40 -18.76
CA PRO A 43 6.47 2.14 -17.51
C PRO A 43 5.33 3.12 -17.19
N ARG A 44 5.28 3.60 -15.94
CA ARG A 44 4.39 4.67 -15.51
C ARG A 44 5.19 5.78 -14.85
N GLN A 45 4.87 7.02 -15.21
CA GLN A 45 5.38 8.23 -14.56
C GLN A 45 4.20 9.03 -14.05
N LEU A 46 4.21 9.35 -12.76
CA LEU A 46 3.06 9.91 -12.08
C LEU A 46 3.48 11.11 -11.25
N HIS A 47 2.61 12.11 -11.23
CA HIS A 47 2.58 13.10 -10.18
C HIS A 47 1.69 12.58 -9.05
N VAL A 48 2.22 12.62 -7.83
CA VAL A 48 1.55 12.15 -6.63
C VAL A 48 1.53 13.27 -5.60
N VAL A 49 0.33 13.71 -5.22
CA VAL A 49 0.14 14.67 -4.12
C VAL A 49 -0.37 13.91 -2.91
N GLN A 50 0.42 13.87 -1.86
CA GLN A 50 0.05 13.28 -0.59
C GLN A 50 -0.48 14.34 0.36
N ALA A 51 -1.63 14.08 1.00
CA ALA A 51 -2.18 14.88 2.07
C ALA A 51 -2.45 14.02 3.30
N ALA A 52 -2.00 14.49 4.47
CA ALA A 52 -2.26 13.88 5.76
C ALA A 52 -2.89 14.92 6.70
N PRO A 53 -3.78 14.52 7.64
CA PRO A 53 -4.39 15.46 8.57
C PRO A 53 -3.35 16.26 9.37
N GLY A 54 -3.48 17.58 9.36
CA GLY A 54 -2.60 18.48 10.11
C GLY A 54 -1.18 18.62 9.56
N GLN A 55 -0.89 18.08 8.38
CA GLN A 55 0.41 18.20 7.71
C GLN A 55 0.27 18.92 6.36
N PRO A 56 1.30 19.66 5.93
CA PRO A 56 1.37 20.19 4.56
C PRO A 56 1.27 19.06 3.53
N ALA A 57 0.67 19.35 2.39
CA ALA A 57 0.68 18.43 1.27
C ALA A 57 2.12 18.24 0.74
N LEU A 58 2.45 17.02 0.34
CA LEU A 58 3.75 16.67 -0.25
C LEU A 58 3.56 16.35 -1.74
N ASP A 59 4.25 17.10 -2.58
CA ASP A 59 4.34 16.85 -4.01
C ASP A 59 5.50 15.88 -4.30
N THR A 60 5.22 14.82 -5.03
CA THR A 60 6.20 13.79 -5.36
C THR A 60 6.04 13.30 -6.79
N LEU A 61 7.12 12.75 -7.34
CA LEU A 61 7.13 12.06 -8.62
C LEU A 61 7.34 10.57 -8.39
N LEU A 62 6.49 9.73 -8.97
CA LEU A 62 6.62 8.27 -8.90
C LEU A 62 6.90 7.70 -10.28
N VAL A 63 7.97 6.92 -10.37
CA VAL A 63 8.31 6.13 -11.56
C VAL A 63 8.18 4.64 -11.22
N VAL A 64 7.45 3.92 -12.08
CA VAL A 64 7.28 2.47 -11.99
C VAL A 64 7.72 1.82 -13.29
N GLN A 65 8.60 0.83 -13.21
CA GLN A 65 9.19 0.17 -14.37
C GLN A 65 9.45 -1.31 -14.11
N ARG A 66 9.53 -2.09 -15.18
CA ARG A 66 9.90 -3.51 -15.11
C ARG A 66 11.42 -3.66 -15.24
N GLU A 67 12.02 -4.43 -14.33
CA GLU A 67 13.45 -4.76 -14.32
C GLU A 67 13.59 -6.28 -14.16
N GLY A 68 13.71 -6.99 -15.29
CA GLY A 68 13.62 -8.46 -15.31
C GLY A 68 12.29 -8.96 -14.75
N ALA A 69 12.35 -9.82 -13.74
CA ALA A 69 11.18 -10.36 -13.04
C ALA A 69 10.60 -9.40 -11.97
N ALA A 70 11.28 -8.29 -11.67
CA ALA A 70 10.88 -7.37 -10.63
C ALA A 70 10.18 -6.13 -11.19
N LEU A 71 9.32 -5.53 -10.37
CA LEU A 71 8.82 -4.17 -10.56
C LEU A 71 9.61 -3.23 -9.68
N ARG A 72 10.22 -2.21 -10.27
CA ARG A 72 10.97 -1.18 -9.57
C ARG A 72 10.14 0.08 -9.42
N TRP A 73 10.08 0.58 -8.19
CA TRP A 73 9.30 1.73 -7.76
C TRP A 73 10.25 2.77 -7.18
N SER A 74 10.23 3.97 -7.76
CA SER A 74 11.10 5.08 -7.35
C SER A 74 10.26 6.32 -7.12
N LEU A 75 10.18 6.75 -5.86
CA LEU A 75 9.49 7.97 -5.44
C LEU A 75 10.52 9.06 -5.19
N PHE A 76 10.32 10.22 -5.78
CA PHE A 76 11.19 11.39 -5.68
C PHE A 76 10.41 12.59 -5.15
N ASP A 77 11.11 13.48 -4.46
CA ASP A 77 10.58 14.83 -4.21
C ASP A 77 10.70 15.70 -5.48
N PRO A 78 10.19 16.94 -5.48
CA PRO A 78 10.23 17.81 -6.65
C PRO A 78 11.65 18.21 -7.09
N MET A 79 12.65 18.07 -6.22
CA MET A 79 14.06 18.33 -6.51
C MET A 79 14.79 17.10 -7.05
N GLY A 80 14.08 15.97 -7.21
CA GLY A 80 14.65 14.71 -7.71
C GLY A 80 15.36 13.88 -6.65
N VAL A 81 15.24 14.24 -5.36
CA VAL A 81 15.85 13.45 -4.27
C VAL A 81 14.99 12.22 -4.01
N PRO A 82 15.57 11.01 -3.99
CA PRO A 82 14.80 9.78 -3.81
C PRO A 82 14.30 9.64 -2.36
N GLN A 83 12.98 9.60 -2.21
CA GLN A 83 12.27 9.42 -0.94
C GLN A 83 12.03 7.93 -0.62
N ALA A 84 11.87 7.12 -1.66
CA ALA A 84 11.78 5.67 -1.54
C ALA A 84 12.21 5.00 -2.84
N ARG A 85 12.96 3.89 -2.73
CA ARG A 85 13.21 2.96 -3.82
C ARG A 85 12.95 1.55 -3.36
N GLN A 86 12.03 0.86 -4.03
CA GLN A 86 11.64 -0.49 -3.66
C GLN A 86 11.46 -1.36 -4.91
N MET A 87 11.77 -2.65 -4.78
CA MET A 87 11.48 -3.65 -5.79
C MET A 87 10.42 -4.61 -5.24
N LEU A 88 9.42 -4.91 -6.05
CA LEU A 88 8.47 -5.99 -5.83
C LEU A 88 8.84 -7.16 -6.74
N GLU A 89 9.15 -8.30 -6.16
CA GLU A 89 9.51 -9.51 -6.89
C GLU A 89 8.91 -10.72 -6.17
N ARG A 90 8.15 -11.55 -6.89
CA ARG A 90 7.50 -12.76 -6.32
C ARG A 90 6.68 -12.46 -5.06
N GLY A 91 5.90 -11.38 -5.09
CA GLY A 91 5.08 -10.95 -3.95
C GLY A 91 5.85 -10.43 -2.74
N LYS A 92 7.16 -10.15 -2.86
CA LYS A 92 7.98 -9.63 -1.76
C LYS A 92 8.56 -8.27 -2.09
N TRP A 93 8.37 -7.34 -1.17
CA TRP A 93 8.99 -6.03 -1.20
C TRP A 93 10.42 -6.09 -0.65
N ARG A 94 11.37 -5.51 -1.37
CA ARG A 94 12.71 -5.21 -0.89
C ARG A 94 13.08 -3.76 -1.16
N ASN A 95 13.89 -3.17 -0.30
CA ASN A 95 14.48 -1.87 -0.60
C ASN A 95 15.47 -2.03 -1.76
N ASP A 96 15.56 -0.99 -2.59
CA ASP A 96 16.49 -0.92 -3.69
C ASP A 96 17.58 0.13 -3.36
N GLY A 97 18.79 -0.36 -3.06
CA GLY A 97 19.90 0.44 -2.56
C GLY A 97 19.88 0.64 -1.04
N PHE A 98 20.51 1.73 -0.57
CA PHE A 98 20.76 1.99 0.85
C PHE A 98 19.72 2.89 1.52
N LEU A 99 18.60 3.20 0.85
CA LEU A 99 17.54 3.99 1.47
C LEU A 99 16.88 3.23 2.62
N ARG A 100 16.52 3.98 3.67
CA ARG A 100 15.77 3.44 4.80
C ARG A 100 14.42 2.88 4.30
N PRO A 101 13.88 1.81 4.92
CA PRO A 101 12.53 1.35 4.63
C PRO A 101 11.52 2.49 4.76
N ASN A 102 10.67 2.66 3.76
CA ASN A 102 9.58 3.62 3.75
C ASN A 102 8.25 2.86 3.64
N GLY A 103 7.64 2.58 4.80
CA GLY A 103 6.41 1.78 4.88
C GLY A 103 5.21 2.49 4.24
N GLN A 104 5.15 3.81 4.35
CA GLN A 104 4.09 4.62 3.74
C GLN A 104 4.16 4.60 2.21
N ALA A 105 5.36 4.80 1.64
CA ALA A 105 5.57 4.65 0.20
C ALA A 105 5.23 3.23 -0.27
N ARG A 106 5.59 2.20 0.52
CA ARG A 106 5.21 0.81 0.21
C ARG A 106 3.70 0.61 0.19
N ASN A 107 2.98 1.21 1.14
CA ASN A 107 1.51 1.15 1.21
C ASN A 107 0.89 1.80 -0.04
N LEU A 108 1.38 2.99 -0.43
CA LEU A 108 1.00 3.64 -1.68
C LEU A 108 1.27 2.74 -2.89
N PHE A 109 2.46 2.16 -3.01
CA PHE A 109 2.82 1.33 -4.17
C PHE A 109 1.90 0.11 -4.29
N ALA A 110 1.59 -0.55 -3.18
CA ALA A 110 0.66 -1.68 -3.18
C ALA A 110 -0.79 -1.24 -3.51
N ALA A 111 -1.22 -0.07 -3.02
CA ALA A 111 -2.52 0.48 -3.37
C ALA A 111 -2.64 0.83 -4.86
N LEU A 112 -1.55 1.30 -5.48
CA LEU A 112 -1.50 1.56 -6.92
C LEU A 112 -1.59 0.27 -7.74
N ILE A 113 -0.96 -0.82 -7.30
CA ILE A 113 -1.13 -2.14 -7.92
C ILE A 113 -2.61 -2.55 -7.88
N PHE A 114 -3.28 -2.38 -6.74
CA PHE A 114 -4.71 -2.67 -6.61
C PHE A 114 -5.56 -1.80 -7.55
N ALA A 115 -5.27 -0.50 -7.63
CA ALA A 115 -5.96 0.44 -8.51
C ALA A 115 -5.81 0.07 -9.99
N TRP A 116 -4.61 -0.35 -10.41
CA TRP A 116 -4.31 -0.69 -11.81
C TRP A 116 -4.65 -2.13 -12.19
N THR A 117 -4.91 -3.01 -11.22
CA THR A 117 -5.32 -4.38 -11.51
C THR A 117 -6.67 -4.35 -12.25
N PRO A 118 -6.77 -4.96 -13.44
CA PRO A 118 -8.03 -5.07 -14.16
C PRO A 118 -9.11 -5.68 -13.28
N GLU A 119 -10.33 -5.18 -13.36
CA GLU A 119 -11.42 -5.62 -12.49
C GLU A 119 -11.67 -7.13 -12.58
N THR A 120 -11.56 -7.68 -13.80
CA THR A 120 -11.68 -9.10 -14.11
C THR A 120 -10.58 -9.97 -13.50
N GLU A 121 -9.49 -9.39 -13.02
CA GLU A 121 -8.37 -10.10 -12.41
C GLU A 121 -8.36 -10.03 -10.88
N LEU A 122 -9.21 -9.19 -10.27
CA LEU A 122 -9.17 -8.92 -8.83
C LEU A 122 -9.47 -10.13 -7.95
N ASP A 123 -10.43 -10.97 -8.33
CA ASP A 123 -10.77 -12.15 -7.54
C ASP A 123 -9.57 -13.09 -7.40
N ALA A 124 -8.82 -13.28 -8.48
CA ALA A 124 -7.62 -14.11 -8.46
C ALA A 124 -6.41 -13.40 -7.84
N ALA A 125 -6.37 -12.07 -7.85
CA ALA A 125 -5.28 -11.28 -7.29
C ALA A 125 -5.41 -11.08 -5.78
N TYR A 126 -6.62 -10.79 -5.28
CA TYR A 126 -6.90 -10.36 -3.91
C TYR A 126 -7.90 -11.26 -3.17
N GLY A 127 -8.52 -12.22 -3.85
CA GLY A 127 -9.55 -13.10 -3.30
C GLY A 127 -10.95 -12.52 -3.48
N ALA A 128 -11.88 -13.35 -3.96
CA ALA A 128 -13.29 -13.00 -4.07
C ALA A 128 -13.86 -12.62 -2.70
N GLY A 129 -14.61 -11.51 -2.65
CA GLY A 129 -15.19 -10.98 -1.40
C GLY A 129 -14.25 -10.10 -0.57
N ASN A 130 -12.96 -10.01 -0.90
CA ASN A 130 -12.01 -9.09 -0.25
C ASN A 130 -11.96 -7.71 -0.92
N TRP A 131 -12.80 -7.46 -1.91
CA TRP A 131 -12.88 -6.18 -2.58
C TRP A 131 -14.32 -5.91 -2.99
N GLN A 132 -14.63 -4.63 -3.20
CA GLN A 132 -15.93 -4.20 -3.73
C GLN A 132 -15.76 -3.02 -4.67
N THR A 133 -16.69 -2.88 -5.61
CA THR A 133 -16.74 -1.73 -6.52
C THR A 133 -18.13 -1.10 -6.50
N ARG A 134 -18.16 0.22 -6.60
CA ARG A 134 -19.36 1.03 -6.74
C ARG A 134 -19.20 1.95 -7.93
N ARG A 135 -20.23 2.06 -8.76
CA ARG A 135 -20.29 3.05 -9.85
C ARG A 135 -21.38 4.04 -9.50
N ALA A 136 -21.08 5.33 -9.60
CA ALA A 136 -22.04 6.39 -9.34
C ALA A 136 -22.58 6.97 -10.65
N GLY A 137 -23.73 7.65 -10.57
CA GLY A 137 -24.23 8.46 -11.67
C GLY A 137 -23.20 9.51 -12.09
N GLY A 138 -23.11 9.81 -13.39
CA GLY A 138 -22.11 10.74 -13.93
C GLY A 138 -20.76 10.11 -14.28
N GLY A 139 -20.64 8.77 -14.22
CA GLY A 139 -19.44 8.07 -14.68
C GLY A 139 -18.32 7.95 -13.65
N ALA A 140 -18.53 8.39 -12.41
CA ALA A 140 -17.60 8.17 -11.32
C ALA A 140 -17.58 6.70 -10.87
N ALA A 141 -16.42 6.24 -10.41
CA ALA A 141 -16.24 4.89 -9.88
C ALA A 141 -15.46 4.93 -8.57
N GLU A 142 -15.77 3.98 -7.70
CA GLU A 142 -15.06 3.75 -6.45
C GLU A 142 -14.81 2.25 -6.30
N ARG A 143 -13.65 1.89 -5.78
CA ARG A 143 -13.28 0.52 -5.46
C ARG A 143 -12.59 0.47 -4.11
N GLU A 144 -12.90 -0.53 -3.31
CA GLU A 144 -12.31 -0.72 -2.00
C GLU A 144 -11.65 -2.09 -1.91
N LEU A 145 -10.46 -2.12 -1.33
CA LEU A 145 -9.85 -3.36 -0.86
C LEU A 145 -10.18 -3.49 0.63
N LEU A 146 -10.72 -4.64 1.02
CA LEU A 146 -11.10 -4.97 2.37
C LEU A 146 -10.02 -5.82 3.03
N GLU A 147 -9.69 -5.50 4.27
CA GLU A 147 -8.83 -6.29 5.14
C GLU A 147 -9.56 -6.48 6.47
N HIS A 148 -9.78 -7.73 6.87
CA HIS A 148 -10.60 -8.08 8.03
C HIS A 148 -11.99 -7.40 8.04
N GLY A 149 -12.62 -7.29 6.86
CA GLY A 149 -13.95 -6.69 6.70
C GLY A 149 -13.99 -5.16 6.78
N ARG A 150 -12.84 -4.49 6.83
CA ARG A 150 -12.74 -3.02 6.83
C ARG A 150 -11.99 -2.52 5.61
N PRO A 151 -12.33 -1.34 5.06
CA PRO A 151 -11.54 -0.76 3.97
C PRO A 151 -10.10 -0.51 4.41
N ARG A 152 -9.16 -1.17 3.72
CA ARG A 152 -7.74 -0.86 3.80
C ARG A 152 -7.39 0.32 2.90
N TRP A 153 -7.92 0.29 1.68
CA TRP A 153 -7.79 1.35 0.69
C TRP A 153 -9.12 1.59 -0.01
N THR A 154 -9.45 2.86 -0.23
CA THR A 154 -10.53 3.29 -1.11
C THR A 154 -9.95 4.06 -2.29
N VAL A 155 -10.17 3.56 -3.50
CA VAL A 155 -9.75 4.15 -4.77
C VAL A 155 -10.94 4.82 -5.43
N ARG A 156 -10.80 6.08 -5.81
CA ARG A 156 -11.88 6.91 -6.39
C ARG A 156 -11.45 7.50 -7.72
N TRP A 157 -12.19 7.17 -8.78
CA TRP A 157 -12.09 7.79 -10.09
C TRP A 157 -13.24 8.79 -10.25
N PRO A 158 -12.95 10.10 -10.38
CA PRO A 158 -13.98 11.09 -10.68
C PRO A 158 -14.71 10.78 -11.98
N GLN A 159 -14.00 10.20 -12.95
CA GLN A 159 -14.54 9.73 -14.21
C GLN A 159 -13.84 8.44 -14.62
N ALA A 160 -14.57 7.33 -14.64
CA ALA A 160 -14.04 5.99 -14.92
C ALA A 160 -13.41 5.87 -16.32
N ALA A 161 -13.84 6.70 -17.27
CA ALA A 161 -13.23 6.78 -18.59
C ALA A 161 -11.82 7.39 -18.58
N GLN A 162 -11.44 8.12 -17.52
CA GLN A 162 -10.11 8.68 -17.29
C GLN A 162 -9.41 7.92 -16.14
N ALA A 163 -9.20 6.62 -16.34
CA ALA A 163 -8.76 5.70 -15.30
C ALA A 163 -7.37 6.03 -14.68
N ASP A 164 -6.55 6.84 -15.34
CA ASP A 164 -5.21 7.20 -14.85
C ASP A 164 -5.20 8.41 -13.89
N THR A 165 -6.34 9.09 -13.69
CA THR A 165 -6.47 10.15 -12.67
C THR A 165 -7.46 9.73 -11.59
N PHE A 166 -6.96 9.57 -10.38
CA PHE A 166 -7.74 9.05 -9.26
C PHE A 166 -7.15 9.44 -7.91
N THR A 167 -7.90 9.16 -6.86
CA THR A 167 -7.48 9.33 -5.48
C THR A 167 -7.45 7.98 -4.78
N VAL A 168 -6.45 7.75 -3.94
CA VAL A 168 -6.38 6.63 -2.99
C VAL A 168 -6.46 7.21 -1.58
N VAL A 169 -7.29 6.62 -0.73
CA VAL A 169 -7.39 6.93 0.70
C VAL A 169 -7.09 5.66 1.49
N ASP A 170 -6.20 5.73 2.48
CA ASP A 170 -5.96 4.60 3.40
C ASP A 170 -6.79 4.67 4.69
N SER A 171 -6.66 3.63 5.52
CA SER A 171 -7.35 3.52 6.81
C SER A 171 -6.99 4.62 7.82
N ASP A 172 -5.83 5.27 7.63
CA ASP A 172 -5.33 6.33 8.52
C ASP A 172 -5.78 7.73 8.04
N GLY A 173 -6.54 7.79 6.94
CA GLY A 173 -7.04 9.02 6.34
C GLY A 173 -6.00 9.75 5.48
N ILE A 174 -4.86 9.12 5.19
CA ILE A 174 -3.88 9.66 4.24
C ILE A 174 -4.50 9.57 2.85
N THR A 175 -4.46 10.67 2.13
CA THR A 175 -5.01 10.80 0.78
C THR A 175 -3.87 11.00 -0.21
N TRP A 176 -3.79 10.17 -1.25
CA TRP A 176 -2.91 10.36 -2.40
C TRP A 176 -3.72 10.67 -3.63
N ARG A 177 -3.49 11.83 -4.24
CA ARG A 177 -4.01 12.18 -5.56
C ARG A 177 -2.99 11.77 -6.61
N ILE A 178 -3.44 11.03 -7.61
CA ILE A 178 -2.62 10.43 -8.67
C ILE A 178 -3.03 11.03 -10.00
N SER A 179 -2.06 11.50 -10.77
CA SER A 179 -2.26 11.87 -12.17
C SER A 179 -1.02 11.50 -13.00
N PRO A 180 -1.17 11.27 -14.31
CA PRO A 180 -0.03 11.12 -15.20
C PRO A 180 0.91 12.32 -15.07
N LEU A 181 2.23 12.07 -15.06
CA LEU A 181 3.20 13.14 -15.17
C LEU A 181 3.07 13.71 -16.59
N LYS A 182 2.71 14.99 -16.72
CA LYS A 182 2.66 15.66 -18.03
C LYS A 182 4.09 15.81 -18.51
N GLU A 183 4.43 15.20 -19.64
CA GLU A 183 5.63 15.57 -20.39
C GLU A 183 5.41 17.02 -20.86
N GLN A 184 6.18 17.97 -20.32
CA GLN A 184 6.23 19.30 -20.89
C GLN A 184 7.05 19.19 -22.19
N PRO A 185 6.48 19.60 -23.35
CA PRO A 185 7.19 19.59 -24.62
C PRO A 185 8.36 20.58 -24.64
#